data_AF-A0A9E3SHE5-F1
#
_entry.id   AF-A0A9E3SHE5-F1
#
_cell.length_a   1.000
_cell.length_b   1.000
_cell.length_c   1.000
_cell.angle_alpha   90.00
_cell.angle_beta   90.00
_cell.angle_gamma   90.00
#
_symmetry.space_group_name_H-M   'P 1'
#
loop_
_entity.id
_entity.type
_entity.pdbx_description
1 polymer ?
#
loop_
_entity_poly.entity_id
_entity_poly.type
_entity_poly.pdbx_seq_one_letter_code
_entity_poly.pdbx_strand_id
1 'polypeptide(L)'
;TEKVLFIELCDHINYKPVYFYSHDANGQEIYHTNVMMCIGERYVIVCLESITDAKERKLVTDSFARTGHQIIDITFEQVKNYAGNMLELKTNDDKSILVMSQSAFDSLTPTQKSELGKYSELLPLPIKTIETIGGGSARCMIAEIFSKPKTV
;
A
#
# COMPACT_ATOMS: atom_id res chain seq x y z
N THR A 1 11.02 -12.56 0.43
CA THR A 1 11.87 -12.00 -0.64
C THR A 1 13.32 -12.07 -0.21
N GLU A 2 14.22 -12.57 -1.06
CA GLU A 2 15.65 -12.60 -0.76
C GLU A 2 16.28 -11.20 -0.86
N LYS A 3 16.95 -10.76 0.21
CA LYS A 3 17.50 -9.39 0.30
C LYS A 3 18.56 -9.10 -0.76
N VAL A 4 19.45 -10.04 -1.02
CA VAL A 4 20.55 -9.86 -1.99
C VAL A 4 19.99 -9.63 -3.38
N LEU A 5 19.07 -10.50 -3.81
CA LEU A 5 18.41 -10.38 -5.11
C LEU A 5 17.61 -9.08 -5.25
N PHE A 6 16.97 -8.62 -4.18
CA PHE A 6 16.27 -7.33 -4.16
C PHE A 6 17.22 -6.15 -4.38
N ILE A 7 18.38 -6.15 -3.72
CA ILE A 7 19.39 -5.08 -3.89
C ILE A 7 19.96 -5.11 -5.31
N GLU A 8 20.35 -6.28 -5.82
CA GLU A 8 20.86 -6.42 -7.19
C GLU A 8 19.86 -5.95 -8.24
N LEU A 9 18.57 -6.28 -8.04
CA LEU A 9 17.51 -5.79 -8.92
C LEU A 9 17.40 -4.27 -8.89
N CYS A 10 17.37 -3.67 -7.68
CA CYS A 10 17.32 -2.22 -7.52
C CYS A 10 18.49 -1.53 -8.25
N ASP A 11 19.70 -2.06 -8.12
CA ASP A 11 20.88 -1.54 -8.81
C ASP A 11 20.71 -1.64 -10.34
N HIS A 12 20.23 -2.78 -10.86
CA HIS A 12 19.98 -2.95 -12.30
C HIS A 12 18.94 -2.00 -12.90
N ILE A 13 17.92 -1.62 -12.12
CA ILE A 13 16.86 -0.69 -12.59
C ILE A 13 17.12 0.76 -12.20
N ASN A 14 18.27 1.08 -11.57
CA ASN A 14 18.64 2.39 -11.03
C ASN A 14 17.71 2.93 -9.93
N TYR A 15 17.25 2.05 -9.04
CA TYR A 15 16.39 2.39 -7.90
C TYR A 15 17.20 2.32 -6.60
N LYS A 16 16.80 3.12 -5.60
CA LYS A 16 17.38 3.04 -4.26
C LYS A 16 16.58 2.02 -3.42
N PRO A 17 17.19 0.93 -2.94
CA PRO A 17 16.48 -0.05 -2.13
C PRO A 17 16.12 0.50 -0.75
N VAL A 18 14.91 0.18 -0.29
CA VAL A 18 14.46 0.30 1.10
C VAL A 18 13.86 -1.04 1.48
N TYR A 19 14.49 -1.76 2.41
CA TYR A 19 14.03 -3.06 2.88
C TYR A 19 13.82 -3.02 4.39
N PHE A 20 12.90 -3.86 4.86
CA PHE A 20 12.54 -4.00 6.27
C PHE A 20 11.86 -5.35 6.47
N TYR A 21 11.79 -5.79 7.72
CA TYR A 21 10.95 -6.92 8.14
C TYR A 21 9.66 -6.41 8.76
N SER A 22 8.56 -7.11 8.47
CA SER A 22 7.24 -6.79 9.01
C SER A 22 6.58 -8.00 9.63
N HIS A 23 5.95 -7.80 10.79
CA HIS A 23 5.24 -8.83 11.55
C HIS A 23 3.81 -8.37 11.85
N ASP A 24 2.89 -9.32 11.97
CA ASP A 24 1.52 -9.09 12.39
C ASP A 24 1.42 -8.92 13.92
N ALA A 25 0.20 -8.71 14.42
CA ALA A 25 -0.07 -8.55 15.85
C ALA A 25 0.29 -9.78 16.71
N ASN A 26 0.51 -10.95 16.10
CA ASN A 26 0.92 -12.17 16.78
C ASN A 26 2.43 -12.42 16.67
N GLY A 27 3.18 -11.52 16.03
CA GLY A 27 4.61 -11.69 15.76
C GLY A 27 4.91 -12.60 14.56
N GLN A 28 3.91 -12.95 13.75
CA GLN A 28 4.12 -13.74 12.54
C GLN A 28 4.51 -12.83 11.38
N GLU A 29 5.46 -13.25 10.54
CA GLU A 29 5.87 -12.47 9.36
C GLU A 29 4.70 -12.17 8.42
N ILE A 30 4.60 -10.91 7.97
CA ILE A 30 3.69 -10.51 6.90
C ILE A 30 4.40 -10.75 5.57
N TYR A 31 3.92 -11.73 4.80
CA TYR A 31 4.60 -12.23 3.60
C TYR A 31 4.58 -11.28 2.39
N HIS A 32 3.58 -10.39 2.30
CA HIS A 32 3.47 -9.43 1.21
C HIS A 32 3.33 -8.01 1.72
N THR A 33 4.20 -7.12 1.25
CA THR A 33 4.17 -5.70 1.58
C THR A 33 2.82 -5.04 1.25
N ASN A 34 2.13 -5.52 0.21
CA ASN A 34 0.81 -5.03 -0.20
C ASN A 34 -0.35 -5.42 0.75
N VAL A 35 -0.08 -6.16 1.82
CA VAL A 35 -1.03 -6.42 2.91
C VAL A 35 -1.01 -5.26 3.89
N MET A 36 0.17 -4.69 4.14
CA MET A 36 0.38 -3.65 5.16
C MET A 36 0.63 -2.26 4.59
N MET A 37 0.86 -2.12 3.28
CA MET A 37 1.21 -0.84 2.66
C MET A 37 0.65 -0.65 1.24
N CYS A 38 0.19 0.57 0.98
CA CYS A 38 -0.17 1.10 -0.32
C CYS A 38 0.54 2.46 -0.51
N ILE A 39 1.24 2.63 -1.63
CA ILE A 39 1.95 3.88 -1.97
C ILE A 39 1.18 4.56 -3.10
N GLY A 40 0.72 5.78 -2.87
CA GLY A 40 0.19 6.68 -3.90
C GLY A 40 1.21 7.76 -4.27
N GLU A 41 0.84 8.67 -5.17
CA GLU A 41 1.71 9.72 -5.71
C GLU A 41 2.12 10.75 -4.63
N ARG A 42 1.24 11.01 -3.66
CA ARG A 42 1.43 12.08 -2.65
C ARG A 42 1.33 11.60 -1.20
N TYR A 43 0.93 10.35 -1.00
CA TYR A 43 0.69 9.78 0.32
C TYR A 43 1.07 8.30 0.33
N VAL A 44 1.26 7.77 1.54
CA VAL A 44 1.46 6.35 1.77
C VAL A 44 0.55 5.90 2.89
N ILE A 45 -0.20 4.82 2.66
CA ILE A 45 -0.93 4.09 3.68
C ILE A 45 -0.01 2.98 4.15
N VAL A 46 0.32 2.92 5.43
CA VAL A 46 1.32 1.97 5.94
C VAL A 46 1.03 1.62 7.39
N CYS A 47 1.13 0.36 7.77
CA CYS A 47 1.11 -0.05 9.17
C CYS A 47 2.51 0.04 9.77
N LEU A 48 2.85 1.16 10.39
CA LEU A 48 4.19 1.36 10.95
C LEU A 48 4.48 0.43 12.13
N GLU A 49 3.45 0.06 12.89
CA GLU A 49 3.56 -0.89 14.01
C GLU A 49 4.05 -2.27 13.55
N SER A 50 3.75 -2.67 12.32
CA SER A 50 4.23 -3.94 11.77
C SER A 50 5.74 -3.99 11.56
N ILE A 51 6.42 -2.84 11.44
CA ILE A 51 7.87 -2.74 11.30
C ILE A 51 8.49 -2.64 12.70
N THR A 52 8.83 -3.79 13.28
CA THR A 52 9.19 -3.93 14.69
C THR A 52 10.55 -3.32 15.02
N ASP A 53 11.54 -3.45 14.13
CA ASP A 53 12.86 -2.82 14.29
C ASP A 53 12.78 -1.30 14.12
N ALA A 54 13.20 -0.55 15.14
CA ALA A 54 13.10 0.90 15.17
C ALA A 54 13.99 1.59 14.12
N LYS A 55 15.13 0.99 13.73
CA LYS A 55 16.03 1.54 12.71
C LYS A 55 15.42 1.33 11.32
N GLU A 56 14.84 0.17 11.06
CA GLU A 56 14.13 -0.12 9.81
C GLU A 56 12.89 0.77 9.66
N ARG A 57 12.10 0.91 10.73
CA ARG A 57 10.93 1.81 10.73
C ARG A 57 11.35 3.24 10.44
N LYS A 58 12.43 3.72 11.08
CA LYS A 58 12.98 5.05 10.81
C LYS A 58 13.45 5.19 9.35
N LEU A 59 14.15 4.19 8.82
CA LEU A 59 14.61 4.19 7.43
C LEU A 59 13.44 4.33 6.45
N VAL A 60 12.35 3.60 6.69
CA VAL A 60 11.11 3.65 5.92
C VAL A 60 10.46 5.04 6.03
N THR A 61 10.23 5.56 7.24
CA THR A 61 9.62 6.88 7.40
C THR A 61 10.47 8.01 6.82
N ASP A 62 11.80 7.96 6.99
CA ASP A 62 12.72 8.92 6.39
C ASP A 62 12.70 8.85 4.85
N SER A 63 12.44 7.67 4.27
CA SER A 63 12.32 7.51 2.83
C SER A 63 11.09 8.22 2.28
N PHE A 64 9.95 8.11 2.95
CA PHE A 64 8.70 8.79 2.59
C PHE A 64 8.80 10.30 2.79
N ALA A 65 9.42 10.74 3.88
CA ALA A 65 9.66 12.17 4.11
C ALA A 65 10.53 12.78 3.00
N ARG A 66 11.56 12.07 2.53
CA ARG A 66 12.45 12.54 1.45
C ARG A 66 11.72 12.71 0.12
N THR A 67 10.72 11.88 -0.15
CA THR A 67 9.91 11.94 -1.37
C THR A 67 8.65 12.78 -1.19
N GLY A 68 8.45 13.39 -0.01
CA GLY A 68 7.32 14.28 0.26
C GLY A 68 5.97 13.58 0.43
N HIS A 69 5.97 12.27 0.72
CA HIS A 69 4.71 11.54 0.94
C HIS A 69 4.16 11.84 2.34
N GLN A 70 2.87 12.12 2.42
CA GLN A 70 2.16 12.13 3.69
C GLN A 70 1.94 10.69 4.18
N ILE A 71 2.36 10.40 5.41
CA ILE A 71 2.12 9.09 6.02
C ILE A 71 0.71 9.05 6.62
N ILE A 72 -0.08 8.10 6.17
CA ILE A 72 -1.38 7.71 6.74
C ILE A 72 -1.16 6.37 7.45
N ASP A 73 -0.84 6.43 8.74
CA ASP A 73 -0.59 5.22 9.53
C ASP A 73 -1.89 4.44 9.75
N ILE A 74 -1.84 3.12 9.61
CA ILE A 74 -2.98 2.21 9.82
C ILE A 74 -2.67 1.17 10.89
N THR A 75 -3.70 0.76 11.62
CA THR A 75 -3.56 -0.22 12.71
C THR A 75 -3.55 -1.65 12.17
N PHE A 76 -3.13 -2.61 12.99
CA PHE A 76 -3.28 -4.04 12.66
C PHE A 76 -4.73 -4.45 12.40
N GLU A 77 -5.71 -3.83 13.06
CA GLU A 77 -7.11 -4.09 12.80
C GLU A 77 -7.52 -3.62 11.40
N GLN A 78 -7.04 -2.45 10.97
CA GLN A 78 -7.26 -1.95 9.61
C GLN A 78 -6.55 -2.81 8.56
N VAL A 79 -5.34 -3.29 8.85
CA VAL A 79 -4.63 -4.26 8.00
C VAL A 79 -5.46 -5.55 7.82
N LYS A 80 -6.02 -6.10 8.91
CA LYS A 80 -6.92 -7.28 8.85
C LYS A 80 -8.19 -7.02 8.02
N ASN A 81 -8.62 -5.77 7.93
CA ASN A 81 -9.71 -5.32 7.07
C ASN A 81 -9.21 -4.80 5.71
N TYR A 82 -8.02 -5.21 5.27
CA TYR A 82 -7.48 -4.94 3.93
C TYR A 82 -7.13 -3.47 3.63
N ALA A 83 -6.94 -2.63 4.65
CA ALA A 83 -6.59 -1.21 4.45
C ALA A 83 -5.23 -0.99 3.75
N GLY A 84 -4.29 -1.95 3.86
CA GLY A 84 -3.05 -1.90 3.08
C GLY A 84 -3.21 -2.38 1.63
N ASN A 85 -4.28 -3.11 1.31
CA ASN A 85 -4.54 -3.71 -0.01
C ASN A 85 -5.33 -2.77 -0.94
N MET A 86 -5.05 -1.48 -0.85
CA MET A 86 -5.60 -0.44 -1.74
C MET A 86 -4.66 -0.18 -2.92
N LEU A 87 -5.18 0.42 -3.98
CA LEU A 87 -4.37 0.82 -5.13
C LEU A 87 -4.85 2.18 -5.65
N GLU A 88 -3.94 3.13 -5.74
CA GLU A 88 -4.19 4.38 -6.44
C GLU A 88 -4.09 4.14 -7.95
N LEU A 89 -5.06 4.63 -8.71
CA LEU A 89 -5.11 4.59 -10.16
C LEU A 89 -5.38 5.99 -10.70
N LYS A 90 -4.96 6.23 -11.95
CA LYS A 90 -5.38 7.40 -12.72
C LYS A 90 -6.41 6.98 -13.76
N THR A 91 -7.49 7.73 -13.84
CA THR A 91 -8.50 7.60 -14.89
C THR A 91 -8.01 8.22 -16.20
N ASN A 92 -8.75 7.98 -17.29
CA ASN A 92 -8.43 8.57 -18.60
C ASN A 92 -8.54 10.11 -18.62
N ASP A 93 -9.26 10.70 -17.67
CA ASP A 93 -9.36 12.15 -17.47
C ASP A 93 -8.39 12.68 -16.39
N ASP A 94 -7.33 11.93 -16.11
CA ASP A 94 -6.22 12.28 -15.20
C ASP A 94 -6.66 12.54 -13.74
N LYS A 95 -7.81 11.97 -13.33
CA LYS A 95 -8.25 11.99 -11.94
C LYS A 95 -7.62 10.84 -11.17
N SER A 96 -7.12 11.15 -9.98
CA SER A 96 -6.67 10.12 -9.04
C SER A 96 -7.86 9.49 -8.34
N ILE A 97 -7.93 8.16 -8.37
CA ILE A 97 -8.90 7.35 -7.64
C ILE A 97 -8.14 6.35 -6.76
N LEU A 98 -8.63 6.12 -5.54
CA LEU A 98 -8.09 5.12 -4.64
C LEU A 98 -9.08 3.95 -4.54
N VAL A 99 -8.75 2.85 -5.21
CA VAL A 99 -9.58 1.65 -5.24
C VAL A 99 -9.33 0.83 -3.98
N MET A 100 -10.42 0.47 -3.30
CA MET A 100 -10.39 -0.32 -2.07
C MET A 100 -11.66 -1.18 -1.93
N SER A 101 -11.64 -2.16 -1.04
CA SER A 101 -12.87 -2.86 -0.68
C SER A 101 -13.74 -2.01 0.27
N GLN A 102 -15.02 -2.37 0.35
CA GLN A 102 -15.92 -1.77 1.33
C GLN A 102 -15.42 -2.01 2.77
N SER A 103 -14.91 -3.21 3.07
CA SER A 103 -14.31 -3.56 4.37
C SER A 103 -13.15 -2.63 4.74
N ALA A 104 -12.27 -2.36 3.77
CA ALA A 104 -11.15 -1.46 3.94
C ALA A 104 -11.61 -0.03 4.20
N PHE A 105 -12.55 0.46 3.39
CA PHE A 105 -13.15 1.79 3.57
C PHE A 105 -13.81 1.93 4.94
N ASP A 106 -14.61 0.96 5.37
CA ASP A 106 -15.34 1.02 6.64
C ASP A 106 -14.40 0.99 7.86
N SER A 107 -13.24 0.34 7.73
CA SER A 107 -12.21 0.30 8.78
C SER A 107 -11.47 1.64 8.97
N LEU A 108 -11.47 2.52 7.97
CA LEU A 108 -10.76 3.81 8.05
C LEU A 108 -11.51 4.79 8.95
N THR A 109 -10.75 5.54 9.74
CA THR A 109 -11.27 6.65 10.53
C THR A 109 -11.75 7.81 9.62
N PRO A 110 -12.68 8.66 10.10
CA PRO A 110 -13.08 9.85 9.35
C PRO A 110 -11.91 10.76 8.97
N THR A 111 -10.91 10.88 9.86
CA THR A 111 -9.69 11.66 9.58
C THR A 111 -8.88 11.04 8.45
N GLN A 112 -8.61 9.73 8.49
CA GLN A 112 -7.88 9.05 7.39
C GLN A 112 -8.62 9.19 6.05
N LYS A 113 -9.95 9.02 6.03
CA LYS A 113 -10.78 9.24 4.83
C LYS A 113 -10.65 10.68 4.33
N SER A 114 -10.71 11.66 5.22
CA SER A 114 -10.55 13.07 4.87
C SER A 114 -9.16 13.38 4.34
N GLU A 115 -8.10 12.80 4.90
CA GLU A 115 -6.72 13.03 4.43
C GLU A 115 -6.49 12.41 3.04
N LEU A 116 -6.96 11.18 2.83
CA LEU A 116 -6.87 10.51 1.52
C LEU A 116 -7.72 11.24 0.46
N GLY A 117 -8.91 11.69 0.83
CA GLY A 117 -9.84 12.43 -0.03
C GLY A 117 -9.31 13.78 -0.53
N LYS A 118 -8.23 14.31 0.05
CA LYS A 118 -7.53 15.50 -0.48
C LYS A 118 -6.77 15.21 -1.78
N TYR A 119 -6.38 13.96 -1.99
CA TYR A 119 -5.53 13.53 -3.09
C TYR A 119 -6.26 12.67 -4.12
N SER A 120 -7.15 11.79 -3.66
CA SER A 120 -7.79 10.78 -4.50
C SER A 120 -9.28 10.65 -4.18
N GLU A 121 -10.11 10.41 -5.19
CA GLU A 121 -11.49 10.00 -4.99
C GLU A 121 -11.51 8.56 -4.42
N LEU A 122 -12.16 8.36 -3.29
CA LEU A 122 -12.24 7.04 -2.65
C LEU A 122 -13.29 6.18 -3.36
N LEU A 123 -12.89 5.02 -3.87
CA LEU A 123 -13.75 4.10 -4.59
C LEU A 123 -13.88 2.75 -3.85
N PRO A 124 -14.81 2.64 -2.88
CA PRO A 124 -15.07 1.39 -2.17
C PRO A 124 -15.88 0.40 -3.03
N LEU A 125 -15.45 -0.86 -3.07
CA LEU A 125 -16.09 -1.94 -3.83
C LEU A 125 -16.59 -3.06 -2.91
N PRO A 126 -17.85 -3.51 -3.02
CA PRO A 126 -18.40 -4.59 -2.19
C PRO A 126 -17.96 -5.98 -2.71
N ILE A 127 -16.70 -6.35 -2.47
CA ILE A 127 -16.08 -7.59 -2.97
C ILE A 127 -16.01 -8.73 -1.93
N LYS A 128 -17.03 -8.84 -1.05
CA LYS A 128 -17.07 -9.75 0.10
C LYS A 128 -16.71 -11.21 -0.24
N THR A 129 -17.18 -11.72 -1.37
CA THR A 129 -16.89 -13.11 -1.79
C THR A 129 -15.41 -13.35 -2.01
N ILE A 130 -14.70 -12.39 -2.61
CA ILE A 130 -13.25 -12.48 -2.87
C ILE A 130 -12.48 -12.46 -1.55
N GLU A 131 -12.86 -11.57 -0.62
CA GLU A 131 -12.20 -11.47 0.69
C GLU A 131 -12.41 -12.73 1.54
N THR A 132 -13.67 -13.21 1.61
CA THR A 132 -14.04 -14.31 2.50
C THR A 132 -13.54 -15.67 1.99
N ILE A 133 -13.52 -15.89 0.67
CA ILE A 133 -13.19 -17.20 0.09
C ILE A 133 -11.76 -17.23 -0.46
N GLY A 134 -11.31 -16.13 -1.08
CA GLY A 134 -10.02 -16.07 -1.78
C GLY A 134 -8.87 -15.49 -0.95
N GLY A 135 -9.16 -14.83 0.18
CA GLY A 135 -8.14 -14.21 1.05
C GLY A 135 -7.44 -12.99 0.44
N GLY A 136 -7.87 -12.51 -0.73
CA GLY A 136 -7.38 -11.30 -1.38
C GLY A 136 -8.40 -10.15 -1.31
N SER A 137 -7.97 -8.93 -1.66
CA SER A 137 -8.86 -7.76 -1.74
C SER A 137 -8.59 -6.96 -3.03
N ALA A 138 -9.03 -5.70 -3.07
CA ALA A 138 -9.13 -4.91 -4.30
C ALA A 138 -7.83 -4.87 -5.12
N ARG A 139 -6.68 -4.57 -4.49
CA ARG A 139 -5.38 -4.53 -5.19
C ARG A 139 -4.98 -5.90 -5.76
N CYS A 140 -5.32 -7.00 -5.08
CA CYS A 140 -5.01 -8.35 -5.57
C CYS A 140 -5.80 -8.72 -6.84
N MET A 141 -6.84 -7.98 -7.20
CA MET A 141 -7.65 -8.19 -8.40
C MET A 141 -7.18 -7.35 -9.60
N ILE A 142 -6.15 -6.51 -9.43
CA ILE A 142 -5.69 -5.56 -10.44
C ILE A 142 -4.22 -5.84 -10.76
N ALA A 143 -3.91 -5.99 -12.05
CA ALA A 143 -2.55 -6.14 -12.55
C ALA A 143 -2.13 -4.89 -13.32
N GLU A 144 -1.11 -4.19 -12.82
CA GLU A 144 -0.53 -3.04 -13.50
C GLU A 144 0.40 -3.52 -14.62
N ILE A 145 0.05 -3.19 -15.87
CA ILE A 145 0.86 -3.53 -17.05
C ILE A 145 1.60 -2.28 -17.52
N PHE A 146 2.84 -2.14 -17.07
CA PHE A 146 3.73 -1.06 -17.47
C PHE A 146 4.33 -1.33 -18.87
N SER A 147 3.54 -1.03 -19.90
CA SER A 147 3.97 -1.12 -21.30
C SER A 147 4.20 0.28 -21.89
N LYS A 148 5.05 0.38 -22.92
CA LYS A 148 5.15 1.63 -23.68
C LYS A 148 3.75 2.00 -24.21
N PRO A 149 3.35 3.28 -24.18
CA PRO A 149 2.07 3.70 -24.74
C PRO A 149 1.96 3.18 -26.17
N LYS A 150 0.82 2.55 -26.51
CA LYS A 150 0.55 2.20 -27.90
C LYS A 150 0.49 3.52 -28.68
N THR A 151 1.45 3.75 -29.58
CA THR A 151 1.34 4.76 -30.63
C THR A 151 0.09 4.41 -31.45
N VAL A 152 -0.93 5.27 -31.35
CA VAL A 152 -2.11 5.25 -32.22
C VAL A 152 -1.80 6.07 -33.46
#